data_AF-A0A6U3A1P7-F1
#
_entry.id   AF-A0A6U3A1P7-F1
#
_cell.length_a   1.000
_cell.length_b   1.000
_cell.length_c   1.000
_cell.angle_alpha   90.00
_cell.angle_beta   90.00
_cell.angle_gamma   90.00
#
_symmetry.space_group_name_H-M   'P 1'
#
loop_
_entity.id
_entity.type
_entity.pdbx_description
1 polymer ?
#
loop_
_entity_poly.entity_id
_entity_poly.type
_entity_poly.pdbx_seq_one_letter_code
_entity_poly.pdbx_strand_id
1 'polypeptide(L)'
;MALITSIPQLTTDVQRSHPEGDLNCQKVFGVVTGILGFVTTLAAINTFVGDCQRNLTSTDPNGGHITYTFGPSLILLTLATFAKLLDVTIHLILPLPPPSEKENIELRGEESKIPKVNTAAMSPPPERVGPV
;
A
#
# COMPACT_ATOMS: atom_id res chain seq x y z
N MET A 1 0.12 -1.88 -14.53
CA MET A 1 -0.18 -1.64 -13.09
C MET A 1 0.76 -0.63 -12.44
N ALA A 2 2.08 -0.71 -12.66
CA ALA A 2 3.05 0.17 -11.99
C ALA A 2 2.71 1.67 -12.08
N LEU A 3 2.30 2.18 -13.25
CA LEU A 3 2.05 3.61 -13.45
C LEU A 3 0.82 4.12 -12.67
N ILE A 4 -0.27 3.35 -12.66
CA ILE A 4 -1.51 3.73 -11.95
C ILE A 4 -1.28 3.74 -10.44
N THR A 5 -0.50 2.80 -9.91
CA THR A 5 -0.17 2.77 -8.48
C THR A 5 0.84 3.84 -8.07
N SER A 6 1.59 4.42 -9.02
CA SER A 6 2.63 5.42 -8.72
C SER A 6 2.05 6.79 -8.39
N ILE A 7 0.92 7.16 -9.01
CA ILE A 7 0.26 8.46 -8.79
C ILE A 7 -0.19 8.64 -7.34
N PRO A 8 -0.94 7.71 -6.71
CA PRO A 8 -1.33 7.84 -5.31
C PRO A 8 -0.13 7.80 -4.37
N GLN A 9 0.92 7.01 -4.66
CA GLN A 9 2.16 7.02 -3.87
C GLN A 9 2.83 8.40 -3.90
N LEU A 10 3.09 8.94 -5.10
CA LEU A 10 3.65 10.29 -5.27
C LEU A 10 2.81 11.36 -4.57
N THR A 11 1.48 11.24 -4.65
CA THR A 11 0.57 12.17 -3.99
C THR A 11 0.71 12.08 -2.48
N THR A 12 0.84 10.86 -1.93
CA THR A 12 1.05 10.64 -0.49
C THR A 12 2.39 11.20 -0.03
N ASP A 13 3.46 11.03 -0.81
CA ASP A 13 4.79 11.56 -0.49
C ASP A 13 4.81 13.10 -0.47
N VAL A 14 4.12 13.72 -1.44
CA VAL A 14 3.96 15.18 -1.48
C VAL A 14 3.12 15.67 -0.29
N GLN A 15 2.10 14.92 0.12
CA GLN A 15 1.31 15.25 1.31
C GLN A 15 2.13 15.17 2.59
N ARG A 16 3.01 14.17 2.75
CA ARG A 16 3.94 14.09 3.90
C ARG A 16 5.01 15.16 3.93
N SER A 17 5.21 15.89 2.82
CA SER A 17 6.08 17.05 2.80
C SER A 17 5.48 18.25 3.55
N HIS A 18 4.19 18.20 3.89
CA HIS A 18 3.49 19.24 4.63
C HIS A 18 3.09 18.73 6.02
N PRO A 19 3.51 19.40 7.11
CA PRO A 19 3.22 18.95 8.48
C PRO A 19 1.74 18.95 8.81
N GLU A 20 0.92 19.75 8.12
CA GLU A 20 -0.54 19.79 8.28
C GLU A 20 -1.24 18.58 7.63
N GLY A 21 -0.55 17.88 6.72
CA GLY A 21 -1.10 16.77 5.95
C GLY A 21 -0.64 15.40 6.43
N ASP A 22 0.38 15.29 7.30
CA ASP A 22 0.96 14.01 7.72
C ASP A 22 0.07 13.31 8.76
N LEU A 23 -0.93 12.56 8.26
CA LEU A 23 -1.87 11.81 9.07
C LEU A 23 -1.45 10.33 9.17
N ASN A 24 -1.74 9.68 10.31
CA ASN A 24 -1.48 8.25 10.50
C ASN A 24 -2.09 7.37 9.39
N CYS A 25 -3.28 7.75 8.89
CA CYS A 25 -3.93 7.05 7.78
C CYS A 25 -3.09 7.08 6.50
N GLN A 26 -2.41 8.19 6.19
CA GLN A 26 -1.54 8.28 5.01
C GLN A 26 -0.32 7.38 5.13
N LYS A 27 0.28 7.27 6.33
CA LYS A 27 1.37 6.31 6.57
C LYS A 27 0.93 4.87 6.32
N VAL A 28 -0.24 4.47 6.85
CA VAL A 28 -0.77 3.11 6.63
C VAL A 28 -1.07 2.89 5.15
N PHE A 29 -1.66 3.88 4.48
CA PHE A 29 -1.97 3.78 3.06
C PHE A 29 -0.70 3.64 2.20
N GLY A 30 0.34 4.43 2.48
CA GLY A 30 1.65 4.32 1.81
C GLY A 30 2.28 2.94 1.99
N VAL A 31 2.26 2.39 3.20
CA VAL A 31 2.77 1.03 3.48
C VAL A 31 1.98 -0.05 2.72
N VAL A 32 0.65 -0.02 2.80
CA VAL A 32 -0.21 -1.04 2.16
C VAL A 32 -0.09 -0.98 0.64
N THR A 33 -0.16 0.23 0.06
CA THR A 33 -0.04 0.41 -1.39
C THR A 33 1.36 0.05 -1.89
N GLY A 34 2.42 0.36 -1.13
CA GLY A 34 3.78 -0.03 -1.46
C GLY A 34 3.98 -1.55 -1.47
N ILE A 35 3.48 -2.26 -0.45
CA ILE A 35 3.55 -3.74 -0.39
C ILE A 35 2.76 -4.37 -1.54
N LEU A 36 1.53 -3.93 -1.77
CA LEU A 36 0.70 -4.44 -2.87
C LEU A 36 1.36 -4.16 -4.23
N GLY A 37 1.91 -2.96 -4.41
CA GLY A 37 2.65 -2.56 -5.61
C GLY A 37 3.88 -3.42 -5.85
N PHE A 38 4.63 -3.77 -4.79
CA PHE A 38 5.78 -4.67 -4.87
C PHE A 38 5.36 -6.09 -5.29
N VAL A 39 4.43 -6.71 -4.57
CA VAL A 39 3.99 -8.10 -4.83
C VAL A 39 3.41 -8.23 -6.24
N THR A 40 2.55 -7.30 -6.65
CA THR A 40 1.93 -7.34 -7.97
C THR A 40 2.94 -7.13 -9.10
N THR A 41 3.91 -6.23 -8.93
CA THR A 41 4.95 -6.00 -9.94
C THR A 41 5.89 -7.20 -10.05
N LEU A 42 6.29 -7.79 -8.91
CA LEU A 42 7.15 -8.97 -8.88
C LEU A 42 6.47 -10.18 -9.53
N ALA A 43 5.18 -10.41 -9.22
CA ALA A 43 4.39 -11.45 -9.87
C ALA A 43 4.32 -11.24 -11.39
N ALA A 44 4.07 -10.00 -11.84
CA ALA A 44 4.03 -9.67 -13.26
C ALA A 44 5.37 -9.90 -13.97
N ILE A 45 6.50 -9.54 -13.34
CA ILE A 45 7.85 -9.83 -13.87
C ILE A 45 8.06 -11.34 -13.99
N ASN A 46 7.69 -12.11 -12.97
CA ASN A 46 7.87 -13.56 -12.98
C ASN A 46 7.05 -14.24 -14.08
N THR A 47 5.79 -13.84 -14.26
CA THR A 47 4.94 -14.32 -15.37
C THR A 47 5.51 -13.91 -16.73
N PHE A 48 5.94 -12.66 -16.88
CA PHE A 48 6.55 -12.19 -18.13
C PHE A 48 7.80 -12.99 -18.50
N VAL A 49 8.71 -13.23 -17.55
CA VAL A 49 9.93 -14.02 -17.79
C VAL A 49 9.57 -15.47 -18.13
N GLY A 50 8.60 -16.07 -17.42
CA GLY A 50 8.12 -17.41 -17.71
C GLY A 50 7.55 -17.55 -19.12
N ASP A 51 6.58 -16.71 -19.46
CA ASP A 51 5.82 -16.84 -20.70
C ASP A 51 6.59 -16.33 -21.92
N CYS A 52 7.26 -15.18 -21.82
CA CYS A 52 8.02 -14.67 -22.96
C CYS A 52 9.32 -15.45 -23.17
N GLN A 53 10.08 -15.82 -22.14
CA GLN A 53 11.39 -16.44 -22.43
C GLN A 53 11.28 -17.93 -22.71
N ARG A 54 10.41 -18.66 -22.00
CA ARG A 54 10.40 -20.12 -22.05
C ARG A 54 9.46 -20.69 -23.11
N ASN A 55 8.41 -19.95 -23.50
CA ASN A 55 7.44 -20.41 -24.50
C ASN A 55 7.67 -19.82 -25.90
N LEU A 56 8.65 -18.92 -26.08
CA LEU A 56 9.01 -18.46 -27.42
C LEU A 56 9.75 -19.58 -28.16
N THR A 57 9.19 -19.97 -29.31
CA THR A 57 9.79 -20.97 -30.18
C THR A 57 11.10 -20.41 -30.73
N SER A 58 12.22 -21.09 -30.45
CA SER A 58 13.55 -20.66 -30.92
C SER A 58 13.77 -20.93 -32.40
N THR A 59 12.79 -21.54 -33.07
CA THR A 59 12.83 -21.95 -34.47
C THR A 59 11.91 -21.06 -35.30
N ASP A 60 12.51 -20.30 -36.21
CA ASP A 60 11.80 -19.57 -37.27
C ASP A 60 11.10 -20.58 -38.19
N PRO A 61 9.89 -20.31 -38.72
CA PRO A 61 9.28 -21.10 -39.79
C PRO A 61 10.20 -21.41 -40.99
N ASN A 62 11.27 -20.64 -41.21
CA ASN A 62 12.28 -20.91 -42.26
C ASN A 62 13.51 -21.70 -41.77
N GLY A 63 13.53 -22.18 -40.53
CA GLY A 63 14.65 -22.92 -39.93
C GLY A 63 15.78 -22.06 -39.36
N GLY A 64 15.59 -20.74 -39.30
CA GLY A 64 16.50 -19.82 -38.60
C GLY A 64 16.46 -19.99 -37.07
N HIS A 65 17.60 -19.79 -36.41
CA HIS A 65 17.69 -19.77 -34.95
C HIS A 65 17.50 -18.32 -34.44
N ILE A 66 16.44 -18.09 -33.66
CA ILE A 66 16.16 -16.76 -33.09
C ILE A 66 16.62 -16.73 -31.63
N THR A 67 17.49 -15.79 -31.30
CA THR A 67 17.96 -15.55 -29.93
C THR A 67 17.23 -14.36 -29.34
N TYR A 68 16.54 -14.58 -28.22
CA TYR A 68 15.87 -13.52 -27.47
C TYR A 68 16.77 -13.02 -26.34
N THR A 69 16.92 -11.71 -26.23
CA THR A 69 17.68 -11.05 -25.16
C THR A 69 16.80 -10.10 -24.38
N PHE A 70 17.04 -10.00 -23.07
CA PHE A 70 16.31 -9.05 -22.24
C PHE A 70 16.78 -7.63 -22.51
N GLY A 71 15.82 -6.74 -22.77
CA GLY A 71 16.08 -5.32 -22.88
C GLY A 71 16.42 -4.68 -21.53
N PRO A 72 17.04 -3.49 -21.54
CA PRO A 72 17.38 -2.75 -20.32
C PRO A 72 16.16 -2.36 -19.48
N SER A 73 14.97 -2.31 -20.09
CA SER A 73 13.71 -2.01 -19.41
C SER A 73 13.38 -3.01 -18.29
N LEU A 74 13.69 -4.29 -18.47
CA LEU A 74 13.45 -5.31 -17.44
C LEU A 74 14.34 -5.10 -16.21
N ILE A 75 15.58 -4.67 -16.44
CA ILE A 75 16.53 -4.34 -15.36
C ILE A 75 16.01 -3.12 -14.59
N LEU A 76 15.62 -2.06 -15.30
CA LEU A 76 15.05 -0.85 -14.68
C LEU A 76 13.77 -1.15 -13.89
N LEU A 77 12.88 -1.99 -14.43
CA LEU A 77 11.64 -2.37 -13.75
C LEU A 77 11.93 -3.19 -12.48
N THR A 78 12.93 -4.06 -12.52
CA THR A 78 13.37 -4.83 -11.36
C THR A 78 13.93 -3.90 -10.28
N LEU A 79 14.82 -2.96 -10.64
CA LEU A 79 15.35 -1.96 -9.72
C LEU A 79 14.25 -1.09 -9.12
N ALA A 80 13.31 -0.63 -9.93
CA ALA A 80 12.15 0.15 -9.46
C ALA A 80 11.27 -0.65 -8.49
N THR A 81 11.17 -1.97 -8.67
CA THR A 81 10.43 -2.85 -7.76
C THR A 81 11.11 -2.89 -6.39
N PHE A 82 12.45 -2.99 -6.34
CA PHE A 82 13.19 -2.92 -5.07
C PHE A 82 13.16 -1.53 -4.43
N ALA A 83 13.17 -0.45 -5.22
CA ALA A 83 13.05 0.91 -4.71
C ALA A 83 11.73 1.11 -3.93
N LYS A 84 10.62 0.49 -4.36
CA LYS A 84 9.36 0.50 -3.60
C LYS A 84 9.46 -0.17 -2.23
N LEU A 85 10.28 -1.21 -2.10
CA LEU A 85 10.48 -1.88 -0.82
C LEU A 85 11.26 -0.98 0.15
N LEU A 86 12.24 -0.24 -0.36
CA LEU A 86 12.97 0.77 0.44
C LEU A 86 12.04 1.88 0.90
N ASP A 87 11.17 2.37 0.02
CA ASP A 87 10.16 3.38 0.34
C ASP A 87 9.23 2.96 1.50
N VAL A 88 8.67 1.73 1.42
CA VAL A 88 7.88 1.16 2.53
C VAL A 88 8.69 1.08 3.82
N THR A 89 9.97 0.71 3.73
CA THR A 89 10.86 0.60 4.89
C THR A 89 11.08 1.97 5.53
N ILE A 90 11.29 3.01 4.72
CA ILE A 90 11.42 4.40 5.18
C ILE A 90 10.13 4.87 5.85
N HIS A 91 8.97 4.58 5.26
CA HIS A 91 7.69 4.93 5.87
C HIS A 91 7.47 4.27 7.23
N LEU A 92 7.92 3.02 7.42
CA LEU A 92 7.84 2.33 8.71
C LEU A 92 8.76 2.97 9.75
N ILE A 93 10.01 3.27 9.36
CA ILE A 93 11.04 3.81 10.25
C ILE A 93 10.74 5.26 10.65
N LEU A 94 10.26 6.10 9.73
CA LEU A 94 10.05 7.51 10.01
C LEU A 94 8.83 7.69 10.94
N PRO A 95 9.04 8.24 12.17
CA PRO A 95 7.95 8.58 13.07
C PRO A 95 7.17 9.78 12.51
N LEU A 96 5.87 9.84 12.83
CA LEU A 96 5.06 11.01 12.52
C LEU A 96 5.32 12.12 13.54
N PRO A 97 5.20 13.39 13.14
CA PRO A 97 5.13 14.48 14.09
C PRO A 97 3.94 14.25 15.05
N PRO A 98 4.06 14.65 16.33
CA PRO A 98 2.91 14.62 17.23
C PRO A 98 1.81 15.55 16.70
N PRO A 99 0.52 15.22 16.93
CA PRO A 99 -0.58 16.05 16.49
C PRO A 99 -0.42 17.46 17.06
N SER A 100 -0.65 18.47 16.22
CA SER A 100 -0.52 19.86 16.65
C SER A 100 -1.50 20.18 17.77
N GLU A 101 -1.19 21.16 18.63
CA GLU A 101 -2.10 21.57 19.71
C GLU A 101 -3.47 22.00 19.17
N LYS A 102 -3.50 22.60 17.97
CA LYS A 102 -4.74 22.98 17.27
C LYS A 102 -5.62 21.78 16.93
N GLU A 103 -5.02 20.70 16.43
CA GLU A 103 -5.72 19.46 16.10
C GLU A 103 -6.28 18.78 17.36
N ASN A 104 -5.52 18.79 18.46
CA ASN A 104 -5.99 18.28 19.74
C ASN A 104 -7.18 19.07 20.31
N ILE A 105 -7.22 20.39 20.10
CA ILE A 105 -8.35 21.24 20.50
C ILE A 105 -9.59 20.95 19.64
N GLU A 106 -9.41 20.72 18.34
CA GLU A 106 -10.52 20.40 17.43
C GLU A 106 -11.12 19.02 17.73
N LEU A 107 -10.28 18.00 17.94
CA LEU A 107 -10.72 16.67 18.37
C LEU A 107 -11.50 16.69 19.69
N ARG A 108 -11.02 17.47 20.68
CA ARG A 108 -11.75 17.67 21.95
C ARG A 108 -13.05 18.44 21.77
N GLY A 109 -13.10 19.39 20.83
CA GLY A 109 -14.29 20.15 20.49
C GLY A 109 -15.37 19.28 19.83
N GLU A 110 -14.99 18.34 18.98
CA GLU A 110 -15.91 17.38 18.37
C GLU A 110 -16.43 16.33 19.36
N GLU A 111 -15.59 15.80 20.26
CA GLU A 111 -16.05 14.89 21.32
C GLU A 111 -17.16 15.52 22.18
N SER A 112 -17.08 16.82 22.43
CA SER A 112 -18.11 17.56 23.17
C SER A 112 -19.47 17.60 22.43
N LYS A 113 -19.47 17.51 21.10
CA LYS A 113 -20.68 17.51 20.27
C LYS A 113 -21.27 16.13 20.05
N ILE A 114 -20.54 15.05 20.32
CA ILE A 114 -21.12 13.71 20.28
C ILE A 114 -22.19 13.66 21.38
N PRO A 115 -23.49 13.60 21.03
CA PRO A 115 -24.53 13.52 22.05
C PRO A 115 -24.22 12.28 22.87
N LYS A 116 -24.03 12.46 24.18
CA LYS A 116 -23.79 11.35 25.11
C LYS A 116 -24.92 10.35 24.90
N VAL A 117 -24.64 9.28 24.15
CA VAL A 117 -25.54 8.15 24.04
C VAL A 117 -25.70 7.68 25.47
N ASN A 118 -26.91 7.84 25.99
CA ASN A 118 -27.21 7.60 27.38
C ASN A 118 -27.10 6.09 27.59
N THR A 119 -25.91 5.61 27.98
CA THR A 119 -25.59 4.19 28.22
C THR A 119 -26.46 3.58 29.33
N ALA A 120 -27.27 4.39 30.01
CA ALA A 120 -28.28 3.96 30.97
C ALA A 120 -29.41 3.07 30.41
N ALA A 121 -29.54 2.92 29.08
CA ALA A 121 -30.62 2.11 28.49
C ALA A 121 -30.21 0.66 28.13
N MET A 122 -28.96 0.24 28.37
CA MET A 122 -28.56 -1.14 28.12
C MET A 122 -28.84 -1.99 29.38
N SER A 123 -30.11 -2.35 29.57
CA SER A 123 -30.48 -3.36 30.57
C SER A 123 -29.68 -4.66 30.30
N PRO A 124 -29.07 -5.28 31.33
CA PRO A 124 -28.32 -6.51 31.15
C PRO A 124 -29.22 -7.58 30.51
N PRO A 125 -28.70 -8.37 29.55
CA PRO A 125 -29.48 -9.44 28.94
C PRO A 125 -29.94 -10.43 30.03
N PRO A 126 -31.18 -10.94 29.96
CA PRO A 126 -31.70 -11.86 30.96
C PRO A 126 -30.82 -13.11 31.04
N GLU A 127 -30.38 -13.42 32.26
CA GLU A 127 -29.58 -14.58 32.61
C GLU A 127 -30.35 -15.86 32.24
N ARG A 128 -29.83 -16.65 31.29
CA ARG A 128 -30.42 -17.94 30.94
C ARG A 128 -30.18 -18.93 32.07
N VAL A 129 -31.21 -19.17 32.88
CA VAL A 129 -31.27 -20.31 33.79
C VAL A 129 -31.43 -21.57 32.95
N GLY A 130 -30.41 -22.44 32.96
CA GLY A 130 -30.44 -23.75 32.31
C GLY A 130 -31.26 -24.78 33.10
N PRO A 131 -31.84 -25.80 32.43
CA PRO A 131 -32.62 -26.84 33.10
C PRO A 131 -31.70 -27.80 33.89
N VAL A 132 -32.16 -28.14 35.09
CA VAL A 132 -31.55 -29.07 36.07
C VAL A 132 -31.80 -30.52 35.65
#